data_AF-A0A2I0N5A7-F1
#
_entry.id   AF-A0A2I0N5A7-F1
#
_cell.length_a   1.000
_cell.length_b   1.000
_cell.length_c   1.000
_cell.angle_alpha   90.00
_cell.angle_beta   90.00
_cell.angle_gamma   90.00
#
_symmetry.space_group_name_H-M   'P 1'
#
loop_
_entity.id
_entity.type
_entity.pdbx_description
1 polymer ?
#
loop_
_entity_poly.entity_id
_entity_poly.type
_entity_poly.pdbx_seq_one_letter_code
_entity_poly.pdbx_strand_id
1 'polypeptide(L)'
;MNYLLINGWQAHITFSASHIIPDYNLCGRLHGHTYAIHAKVYGPKGKESIIIDFGKLKAALKAVAEELDHKMLIPVRSKTVKVEGDHIKMTVGSKNYLFPIEDCALLDIGSSSAETLSEYVLEKVRKAVPKTIVKIEVGIDEGVGQGAWAVWEKK
;
A
#
# COMPACT_ATOMS: atom_id res chain seq x y z
N MET A 1 19.80 -4.62 17.21
CA MET A 1 19.67 -3.72 16.04
C MET A 1 18.61 -2.68 16.37
N ASN A 2 18.88 -1.39 16.16
CA ASN A 2 17.89 -0.33 16.39
C ASN A 2 16.93 -0.22 15.20
N TYR A 3 15.75 0.36 15.44
CA TYR A 3 14.78 0.68 14.40
C TYR A 3 14.08 2.01 14.67
N LEU A 4 13.52 2.58 13.61
CA LEU A 4 12.54 3.66 13.68
C LEU A 4 11.15 3.10 13.43
N LEU A 5 10.15 3.66 14.10
CA LEU A 5 8.74 3.32 13.92
C LEU A 5 7.99 4.57 13.46
N ILE A 6 7.17 4.41 12.42
CA ILE A 6 6.12 5.34 12.05
C ILE A 6 4.79 4.61 12.22
N ASN A 7 3.95 5.12 13.12
CA ASN A 7 2.55 4.72 13.22
C ASN A 7 1.73 5.60 12.27
N GLY A 8 1.08 5.00 11.27
CA GLY A 8 0.36 5.71 10.22
C GLY A 8 -0.81 6.55 10.74
N TRP A 9 -1.57 6.02 11.71
CA TRP A 9 -2.68 6.74 12.32
C TRP A 9 -2.22 8.01 13.04
N GLN A 10 -1.20 7.89 13.89
CA GLN A 10 -0.68 9.03 14.66
C GLN A 10 0.12 10.02 13.81
N ALA A 11 0.74 9.56 12.73
CA ALA A 11 1.54 10.40 11.84
C ALA A 11 0.74 10.99 10.67
N HIS A 12 -0.57 10.71 10.58
CA HIS A 12 -1.44 11.09 9.47
C HIS A 12 -0.88 10.64 8.12
N ILE A 13 -0.57 9.35 8.03
CA ILE A 13 -0.15 8.67 6.80
C ILE A 13 -1.25 7.68 6.47
N THR A 14 -2.39 8.23 6.11
CA THR A 14 -3.64 7.54 5.84
C THR A 14 -4.12 7.90 4.45
N PHE A 15 -4.90 7.01 3.84
CA PHE A 15 -5.57 7.27 2.57
C PHE A 15 -6.94 6.60 2.55
N SER A 16 -7.90 7.18 1.84
CA SER A 16 -9.23 6.62 1.67
C SER A 16 -9.37 6.08 0.25
N ALA A 17 -9.65 4.80 0.09
CA ALA A 17 -9.76 4.17 -1.23
C ALA A 17 -10.85 3.11 -1.27
N SER A 18 -11.34 2.85 -2.48
CA SER A 18 -12.29 1.76 -2.74
C SER A 18 -11.59 0.58 -3.38
N HIS A 19 -12.07 -0.63 -3.10
CA HIS A 19 -11.53 -1.85 -3.70
C HIS A 19 -12.60 -2.95 -3.83
N ILE A 20 -12.29 -4.00 -4.60
CA ILE A 20 -13.09 -5.23 -4.69
C ILE A 20 -12.12 -6.41 -4.70
N ILE A 21 -12.39 -7.44 -3.90
CA ILE A 21 -11.65 -8.71 -3.91
C ILE A 21 -12.58 -9.81 -4.45
N PRO A 22 -12.53 -10.12 -5.76
CA PRO A 22 -13.55 -10.95 -6.43
C PRO A 22 -13.69 -12.37 -5.86
N ASP A 23 -12.57 -12.96 -5.41
CA ASP A 23 -12.50 -14.35 -4.96
C ASP A 23 -12.92 -14.54 -3.48
N TYR A 24 -13.39 -13.49 -2.80
CA TYR A 24 -13.75 -13.54 -1.37
C TYR A 24 -15.19 -13.07 -1.11
N ASN A 25 -16.05 -13.97 -0.58
CA ASN A 25 -17.51 -13.75 -0.49
C ASN A 25 -17.96 -12.47 0.24
N LEU A 26 -17.24 -11.99 1.26
CA LEU A 26 -17.59 -10.77 2.00
C LEU A 26 -17.00 -9.49 1.37
N CYS A 27 -15.84 -9.60 0.71
CA CYS A 27 -15.05 -8.49 0.16
C CYS A 27 -15.17 -8.41 -1.39
N GLY A 28 -15.97 -9.30 -2.00
CA GLY A 28 -16.30 -9.33 -3.43
C GLY A 28 -17.36 -8.31 -3.85
N ARG A 29 -17.77 -7.40 -2.94
CA ARG A 29 -18.62 -6.25 -3.27
C ARG A 29 -17.79 -4.98 -3.26
N LEU A 30 -18.19 -4.00 -4.05
CA LEU A 30 -17.61 -2.65 -3.98
C LEU A 30 -17.81 -2.08 -2.58
N HIS A 31 -16.73 -1.66 -1.98
CA HIS A 31 -16.67 -0.93 -0.71
C HIS A 31 -15.34 -0.20 -0.65
N GLY A 32 -15.10 0.50 0.45
CA GLY A 32 -13.84 1.18 0.68
C GLY A 32 -13.51 1.26 2.16
N HIS A 33 -12.28 1.71 2.41
CA HIS A 33 -11.71 1.80 3.74
C HIS A 33 -10.96 3.11 3.88
N THR A 34 -10.75 3.51 5.13
CA THR A 34 -9.67 4.44 5.46
C THR A 34 -8.50 3.58 5.90
N TYR A 35 -7.44 3.59 5.10
CA TYR A 35 -6.24 2.81 5.34
C TYR A 35 -5.21 3.64 6.11
N ALA A 36 -4.31 2.98 6.82
CA ALA A 36 -3.12 3.59 7.39
C ALA A 36 -1.86 2.83 6.98
N ILE A 37 -0.80 3.58 6.63
CA ILE A 37 0.50 3.02 6.30
C ILE A 37 1.44 3.15 7.51
N HIS A 38 1.86 2.00 8.03
CA HIS A 38 2.86 1.90 9.10
C HIS A 38 4.20 1.47 8.54
N ALA A 39 5.28 1.87 9.21
CA ALA A 39 6.61 1.37 8.85
C ALA A 39 7.50 1.18 10.07
N LYS A 40 8.27 0.09 10.06
CA LYS A 40 9.50 -0.04 10.84
C LYS A 40 10.69 -0.13 9.91
N VAL A 41 11.73 0.64 10.19
CA VAL A 41 12.95 0.67 9.37
C VAL A 41 14.15 0.43 10.26
N TYR A 42 14.96 -0.55 9.89
CA TYR A 42 16.12 -0.99 10.65
C TYR A 42 17.41 -0.74 9.87
N GLY A 43 18.45 -0.28 10.57
CA GLY A 43 19.75 -0.03 9.98
C GLY A 43 20.79 0.35 11.03
N PRO A 44 22.07 0.38 10.65
CA PRO A 44 23.09 0.97 11.49
C PRO A 44 22.84 2.47 11.64
N LYS A 45 23.26 3.01 12.78
CA LYS A 45 23.30 4.47 12.96
C LYS A 45 24.44 5.03 12.10
N GLY A 46 24.16 6.10 11.37
CA GLY A 46 25.17 6.87 10.65
C GLY A 46 26.02 7.75 11.57
N LYS A 47 26.81 8.65 10.99
CA LYS A 47 27.72 9.55 11.72
C LYS A 47 27.03 10.42 12.77
N GLU A 48 25.77 10.79 12.53
CA GLU A 48 24.95 11.61 13.43
C GLU A 48 24.17 10.77 14.46
N SER A 49 24.51 9.48 14.62
CA SER A 49 23.80 8.54 15.50
C SER A 49 22.32 8.29 15.12
N ILE A 50 21.91 8.64 13.89
CA ILE A 50 20.57 8.40 13.33
C ILE A 50 20.59 7.32 12.24
N ILE A 51 19.50 6.56 12.09
CA ILE A 51 19.36 5.53 11.03
C ILE A 51 18.98 6.20 9.70
N ILE A 52 17.90 6.99 9.74
CA ILE A 52 17.37 7.82 8.67
C ILE A 52 16.63 8.99 9.35
N ASP A 53 16.55 10.14 8.69
CA ASP A 53 15.69 11.23 9.15
C ASP A 53 14.20 10.82 9.11
N PHE A 54 13.45 11.12 10.17
CA PHE A 54 12.02 10.80 10.25
C PHE A 54 11.19 11.53 9.19
N GLY A 55 11.55 12.76 8.85
CA GLY A 55 10.89 13.54 7.80
C GLY A 55 11.02 12.86 6.44
N LYS A 56 12.21 12.35 6.11
CA LYS A 56 12.45 11.57 4.88
C LYS A 56 11.60 10.29 4.83
N LEU A 57 11.55 9.53 5.92
CA LEU A 57 10.73 8.31 5.97
C LEU A 57 9.24 8.64 5.84
N LYS A 58 8.75 9.65 6.57
CA LYS A 58 7.36 10.11 6.48
C LYS A 58 7.01 10.59 5.07
N ALA A 59 7.89 11.34 4.42
CA ALA A 59 7.68 11.83 3.05
C ALA A 59 7.53 10.67 2.06
N ALA A 60 8.38 9.64 2.16
CA ALA A 60 8.29 8.46 1.31
C ALA A 60 6.94 7.72 1.51
N LEU A 61 6.50 7.55 2.75
CA LEU A 61 5.23 6.89 3.05
C LEU A 61 4.02 7.73 2.61
N LYS A 62 4.06 9.05 2.82
CA LYS A 62 3.00 9.97 2.38
C LYS A 62 2.85 10.02 0.87
N ALA A 63 3.96 10.02 0.13
CA ALA A 63 3.90 9.96 -1.33
C ALA A 63 3.14 8.72 -1.82
N VAL A 64 3.34 7.56 -1.19
CA VAL A 64 2.57 6.35 -1.52
C VAL A 64 1.11 6.48 -1.10
N ALA A 65 0.81 7.05 0.07
CA ALA A 65 -0.57 7.28 0.49
C ALA A 65 -1.31 8.20 -0.49
N GLU A 66 -0.70 9.30 -0.92
CA GLU A 66 -1.25 10.26 -1.89
C GLU A 66 -1.49 9.63 -3.27
N GLU A 67 -0.63 8.71 -3.73
CA GLU A 67 -0.85 7.94 -4.97
C GLU A 67 -2.13 7.07 -4.92
N LEU A 68 -2.53 6.64 -3.72
CA LEU A 68 -3.65 5.71 -3.50
C LEU A 68 -4.93 6.43 -3.05
N ASP A 69 -4.83 7.67 -2.59
CA ASP A 69 -5.90 8.41 -1.95
C ASP A 69 -7.00 8.82 -2.95
N HIS A 70 -8.25 8.66 -2.53
CA HIS A 70 -9.46 8.92 -3.33
C HIS A 70 -9.49 8.16 -4.67
N LYS A 71 -8.93 6.94 -4.72
CA LYS A 71 -8.92 6.09 -5.91
C LYS A 71 -9.66 4.77 -5.73
N MET A 72 -10.05 4.19 -6.85
CA MET A 72 -10.36 2.77 -6.96
C MET A 72 -9.06 1.98 -7.13
N LEU A 73 -8.75 1.08 -6.19
CA LEU A 73 -7.55 0.25 -6.24
C LEU A 73 -7.75 -0.90 -7.23
N ILE A 74 -6.97 -0.91 -8.31
CA ILE A 74 -7.09 -1.88 -9.38
C ILE A 74 -5.86 -2.80 -9.40
N PRO A 75 -5.98 -4.08 -8.99
CA PRO A 75 -4.91 -5.06 -9.13
C PRO A 75 -4.80 -5.54 -10.58
N VAL A 76 -3.94 -4.91 -11.39
CA VAL A 76 -3.89 -5.14 -12.85
C VAL A 76 -3.41 -6.54 -13.25
N ARG A 77 -2.80 -7.30 -12.32
CA ARG A 77 -2.44 -8.71 -12.59
C ARG A 77 -3.62 -9.66 -12.36
N SER A 78 -4.74 -9.19 -11.83
CA SER A 78 -5.95 -10.00 -11.67
C SER A 78 -6.56 -10.35 -13.02
N LYS A 79 -6.91 -11.62 -13.22
CA LYS A 79 -7.58 -12.09 -14.45
C LYS A 79 -8.97 -11.48 -14.65
N THR A 80 -9.53 -10.89 -13.60
CA THR A 80 -10.86 -10.25 -13.60
C THR A 80 -10.83 -8.82 -14.12
N VAL A 81 -9.63 -8.23 -14.25
CA VAL A 81 -9.43 -6.83 -14.64
C VAL A 81 -8.99 -6.77 -16.11
N LYS A 82 -9.58 -5.83 -16.85
CA LYS A 82 -9.19 -5.46 -18.21
C LYS A 82 -9.11 -3.94 -18.32
N VAL A 83 -8.08 -3.45 -18.98
CA VAL A 83 -7.96 -2.03 -19.37
C VAL A 83 -8.54 -1.88 -20.77
N GLU A 84 -9.63 -1.13 -20.92
CA GLU A 84 -10.37 -0.98 -22.17
C GLU A 84 -10.46 0.51 -22.54
N GLY A 85 -9.50 1.00 -23.33
CA GLY A 85 -9.49 2.39 -23.80
C GLY A 85 -9.31 3.40 -22.66
N ASP A 86 -10.38 4.11 -22.32
CA ASP A 86 -10.45 5.16 -21.30
C ASP A 86 -10.97 4.69 -19.93
N HIS A 87 -11.32 3.41 -19.80
CA HIS A 87 -11.86 2.84 -18.57
C HIS A 87 -11.25 1.48 -18.20
N ILE A 88 -11.38 1.14 -16.93
CA ILE A 88 -11.10 -0.17 -16.36
C ILE A 88 -12.40 -0.95 -16.28
N LYS A 89 -12.40 -2.16 -16.81
CA LYS A 89 -13.46 -3.14 -16.63
C LYS A 89 -13.03 -4.22 -15.66
N MET A 90 -13.79 -4.40 -14.58
CA MET A 90 -13.59 -5.48 -13.61
C MET A 90 -14.84 -6.37 -13.52
N THR A 91 -14.65 -7.67 -13.74
CA THR A 91 -15.74 -8.67 -13.72
C THR A 91 -15.76 -9.42 -12.39
N VAL A 92 -16.89 -9.38 -11.68
CA VAL A 92 -17.07 -10.08 -10.40
C VAL A 92 -18.36 -10.89 -10.43
N GLY A 93 -18.22 -12.21 -10.54
CA GLY A 93 -19.35 -13.09 -10.84
C GLY A 93 -20.02 -12.69 -12.16
N SER A 94 -21.31 -12.35 -12.11
CA SER A 94 -22.07 -11.85 -13.26
C SER A 94 -22.03 -10.32 -13.44
N LYS A 95 -21.42 -9.58 -12.52
CA LYS A 95 -21.39 -8.10 -12.55
C LYS A 95 -20.17 -7.61 -13.31
N ASN A 96 -20.34 -6.52 -14.05
CA ASN A 96 -19.24 -5.76 -14.63
C ASN A 96 -19.24 -4.37 -14.00
N TYR A 97 -18.08 -3.96 -13.47
CA TYR A 97 -17.81 -2.62 -13.00
C TYR A 97 -16.95 -1.90 -14.03
N LEU A 98 -17.33 -0.68 -14.38
CA LEU A 98 -16.60 0.18 -15.32
C LEU A 98 -16.20 1.45 -14.57
N PHE A 99 -14.90 1.73 -14.51
CA PHE A 99 -14.36 2.90 -13.83
C PHE A 99 -13.54 3.73 -14.82
N PRO A 100 -13.69 5.06 -14.87
CA PRO A 100 -12.78 5.92 -15.61
C PRO A 100 -11.33 5.66 -15.15
N ILE A 101 -10.37 5.61 -16.08
CA ILE A 101 -8.96 5.37 -15.73
C ILE A 101 -8.44 6.42 -14.75
N GLU A 102 -8.90 7.68 -14.88
CA GLU A 102 -8.49 8.78 -14.01
C GLU A 102 -8.89 8.59 -12.54
N ASP A 103 -9.93 7.82 -12.26
CA ASP A 103 -10.38 7.50 -10.89
C ASP A 103 -9.67 6.25 -10.31
N CYS A 104 -8.83 5.58 -11.09
CA CYS A 104 -8.20 4.33 -10.72
C CYS A 104 -6.73 4.51 -10.32
N ALA A 105 -6.30 3.80 -9.27
CA ALA A 105 -4.91 3.53 -9.00
C ALA A 105 -4.57 2.15 -9.58
N LEU A 106 -3.78 2.11 -10.65
CA LEU A 106 -3.38 0.88 -11.32
C LEU A 106 -2.16 0.27 -10.61
N LEU A 107 -2.40 -0.81 -9.87
CA LEU A 107 -1.41 -1.45 -9.02
C LEU A 107 -0.91 -2.75 -9.66
N ASP A 108 0.39 -2.88 -9.86
CA ASP A 108 1.05 -4.05 -10.44
C ASP A 108 1.11 -5.24 -9.45
N ILE A 109 -0.07 -5.69 -9.02
CA ILE A 109 -0.31 -6.74 -8.01
C ILE A 109 -1.51 -7.61 -8.41
N GLY A 110 -1.62 -8.79 -7.78
CA GLY A 110 -2.67 -9.79 -8.10
C GLY A 110 -3.99 -9.60 -7.35
N SER A 111 -3.98 -8.91 -6.21
CA SER A 111 -5.15 -8.67 -5.36
C SER A 111 -4.98 -7.34 -4.64
N SER A 112 -6.09 -6.71 -4.25
CA SER A 112 -6.11 -5.48 -3.45
C SER A 112 -6.34 -5.76 -1.96
N SER A 113 -5.95 -6.93 -1.47
CA SER A 113 -6.00 -7.27 -0.03
C SER A 113 -4.95 -6.50 0.76
N ALA A 114 -5.16 -6.32 2.07
CA ALA A 114 -4.20 -5.69 2.97
C ALA A 114 -2.79 -6.30 2.87
N GLU A 115 -2.68 -7.62 2.78
CA GLU A 115 -1.39 -8.32 2.66
C GLU A 115 -0.67 -7.91 1.39
N THR A 116 -1.36 -7.96 0.25
CA THR A 116 -0.76 -7.64 -1.06
C THR A 116 -0.43 -6.16 -1.18
N LEU A 117 -1.28 -5.29 -0.62
CA LEU A 117 -1.02 -3.85 -0.54
C LEU A 117 0.21 -3.56 0.33
N SER A 118 0.39 -4.28 1.45
CA SER A 118 1.57 -4.10 2.30
C SER A 118 2.87 -4.44 1.57
N GLU A 119 2.87 -5.45 0.69
CA GLU A 119 4.01 -5.79 -0.17
C GLU A 119 4.27 -4.71 -1.22
N TYR A 120 3.22 -4.21 -1.88
CA TYR A 120 3.31 -3.13 -2.86
C TYR A 120 3.95 -1.87 -2.26
N VAL A 121 3.44 -1.45 -1.10
CA VAL A 121 3.92 -0.27 -0.40
C VAL A 121 5.35 -0.49 0.11
N LEU A 122 5.66 -1.69 0.62
CA LEU A 122 7.02 -2.06 1.02
C LEU A 122 8.02 -1.89 -0.13
N GLU A 123 7.70 -2.37 -1.33
CA GLU A 123 8.60 -2.22 -2.48
C GLU A 123 8.80 -0.76 -2.91
N LYS A 124 7.76 0.08 -2.80
CA LYS A 124 7.86 1.53 -3.04
C LYS A 124 8.76 2.20 -2.00
N VAL A 125 8.52 1.93 -0.71
CA VAL A 125 9.32 2.47 0.41
C VAL A 125 10.77 2.02 0.31
N ARG A 126 11.02 0.74 0.01
CA ARG A 126 12.37 0.16 -0.15
C ARG A 126 13.20 0.92 -1.20
N LYS A 127 12.57 1.35 -2.30
CA LYS A 127 13.22 2.15 -3.35
C LYS A 127 13.50 3.59 -2.92
N ALA A 128 12.72 4.14 -1.99
CA ALA A 128 12.84 5.51 -1.51
C ALA A 128 13.81 5.68 -0.32
N VAL A 129 14.08 4.61 0.45
CA VAL A 129 14.99 4.68 1.60
C VAL A 129 16.47 4.46 1.21
N PRO A 130 17.43 4.95 2.01
CA PRO A 130 18.86 4.76 1.74
C PRO A 130 19.29 3.29 1.75
N LYS A 131 20.33 2.96 0.98
CA LYS A 131 20.91 1.60 0.89
C LYS A 131 21.51 1.06 2.21
N THR A 132 21.70 1.94 3.20
CA THR A 132 22.14 1.57 4.55
C THR A 132 21.07 0.83 5.34
N ILE A 133 19.79 0.94 4.95
CA ILE A 133 18.71 0.17 5.54
C ILE A 133 18.88 -1.31 5.21
N VAL A 134 18.72 -2.14 6.23
CA VAL A 134 18.93 -3.60 6.14
C VAL A 134 17.67 -4.41 6.35
N LYS A 135 16.63 -3.83 6.96
CA LYS A 135 15.31 -4.44 7.10
C LYS A 135 14.23 -3.37 7.11
N ILE A 136 13.10 -3.69 6.50
CA ILE A 136 11.90 -2.86 6.46
C ILE A 136 10.71 -3.75 6.77
N GLU A 137 9.83 -3.28 7.65
CA GLU A 137 8.48 -3.82 7.83
C GLU A 137 7.51 -2.72 7.43
N VAL A 138 6.54 -3.01 6.58
CA VAL A 138 5.43 -2.10 6.25
C VAL A 138 4.14 -2.75 6.65
N GLY A 139 3.28 -1.99 7.32
CA GLY A 139 1.93 -2.42 7.69
C GLY A 139 0.89 -1.62 6.92
N ILE A 140 -0.17 -2.28 6.49
CA ILE A 140 -1.38 -1.65 5.96
C ILE A 140 -2.55 -2.07 6.84
N ASP A 141 -3.15 -1.10 7.49
CA ASP A 141 -4.42 -1.28 8.17
C ASP A 141 -5.56 -0.97 7.20
N GLU A 142 -6.62 -1.78 7.16
CA GLU A 142 -7.90 -1.46 6.49
C GLU A 142 -8.87 -0.75 7.45
N GLY A 143 -8.54 -0.74 8.74
CA GLY A 143 -9.26 -0.03 9.78
C GLY A 143 -8.46 -0.07 11.08
N VAL A 144 -8.80 0.80 12.03
CA VAL A 144 -8.06 0.88 13.29
C VAL A 144 -8.06 -0.48 13.98
N GLY A 145 -6.86 -1.04 14.20
CA GLY A 145 -6.67 -2.34 14.86
C GLY A 145 -6.74 -3.57 13.93
N GLN A 146 -6.87 -3.39 12.61
CA GLN A 146 -6.96 -4.47 11.64
C GLN A 146 -6.00 -4.20 10.47
N GLY A 147 -4.92 -4.97 10.37
CA GLY A 147 -3.94 -4.78 9.31
C GLY A 147 -3.07 -5.99 9.02
N ALA A 148 -2.29 -5.88 7.95
CA ALA A 148 -1.35 -6.88 7.48
C ALA A 148 0.05 -6.27 7.29
N TRP A 149 1.09 -7.07 7.47
CA TRP A 149 2.48 -6.62 7.39
C TRP A 149 3.29 -7.43 6.37
N ALA A 150 4.05 -6.72 5.54
CA ALA A 150 5.10 -7.28 4.71
C ALA A 150 6.47 -6.95 5.31
N VAL A 151 7.43 -7.86 5.10
CA VAL A 151 8.80 -7.73 5.61
C VAL A 151 9.80 -7.95 4.50
N TRP A 152 10.78 -7.07 4.41
CA TRP A 152 11.97 -7.24 3.57
C TRP A 152 13.22 -7.17 4.42
N GLU A 153 14.13 -8.09 4.15
CA GLU A 153 15.45 -8.15 4.76
C GLU A 153 16.52 -8.24 3.67
N LYS A 154 17.58 -7.45 3.83
CA LYS A 154 18.73 -7.44 2.94
C LYS A 154 19.50 -8.74 3.13
N LYS A 155 19.60 -9.53 2.07
CA LYS A 155 20.44 -10.74 2.01
C LYS A 155 21.92 -10.40 1.99
#